data_AF-A0A4Q5QKW2-F1
#
_entry.id   AF-A0A4Q5QKW2-F1
#
_cell.length_a   1.000
_cell.length_b   1.000
_cell.length_c   1.000
_cell.angle_alpha   90.00
_cell.angle_beta   90.00
_cell.angle_gamma   90.00
#
_symmetry.space_group_name_H-M   'P 1'
#
loop_
_entity.id
_entity.type
_entity.pdbx_description
1 polymer ?
#
loop_
_entity_poly.entity_id
_entity_poly.type
_entity_poly.pdbx_seq_one_letter_code
_entity_poly.pdbx_strand_id
1 'polypeptide(L)' 'MPATSRIAIVGAGHVGATTAYALMLRGLIAEIVLIDQSIDHAIAEAT' A
#
# COMPACT_ATOMS: atom_id res chain seq x y z
N MET A 1 0.45 -20.73 11.74
CA MET A 1 0.90 -19.36 11.46
C MET A 1 -0.37 -18.56 11.21
N PRO A 2 -0.75 -17.56 12.03
CA PRO A 2 -1.92 -16.76 11.67
C PRO A 2 -1.62 -16.14 10.31
N ALA A 3 -2.49 -16.36 9.33
CA ALA A 3 -2.34 -15.79 8.01
C ALA A 3 -2.55 -14.28 8.14
N THR A 4 -1.49 -13.53 8.40
CA THR A 4 -1.49 -12.07 8.36
C THR A 4 -1.83 -11.69 6.93
N SER A 5 -2.94 -10.99 6.74
CA SER A 5 -3.36 -10.49 5.43
C SER A 5 -2.29 -9.52 4.94
N ARG A 6 -1.52 -9.95 3.93
CA ARG A 6 -0.48 -9.17 3.26
C ARG A 6 -0.89 -8.96 1.82
N ILE A 7 -0.80 -7.73 1.34
CA ILE A 7 -1.07 -7.38 -0.06
C ILE A 7 0.08 -6.57 -0.63
N ALA A 8 0.24 -6.64 -1.96
CA ALA A 8 1.12 -5.78 -2.71
C ALA A 8 0.30 -4.93 -3.69
N ILE A 9 0.63 -3.63 -3.78
CA ILE A 9 0.06 -2.69 -4.73
C ILE A 9 1.18 -2.24 -5.67
N VAL A 10 1.01 -2.55 -6.95
CA VAL A 10 1.97 -2.17 -8.00
C VAL A 10 1.45 -0.92 -8.71
N GLY A 11 2.18 0.19 -8.57
CA GLY A 11 1.80 1.55 -8.93
C GLY A 11 1.30 2.33 -7.71
N ALA A 12 2.13 3.21 -7.17
CA ALA A 12 1.85 4.15 -6.07
C ALA A 12 1.47 5.56 -6.58
N GLY A 13 0.95 5.67 -7.80
CA GLY A 13 0.26 6.89 -8.25
C GLY A 13 -1.09 7.10 -7.54
N HIS A 14 -1.84 8.14 -7.93
CA HIS A 14 -3.11 8.53 -7.28
C HIS A 14 -4.07 7.38 -6.95
N VAL A 15 -4.24 6.41 -7.86
CA VAL A 15 -5.16 5.28 -7.67
C VAL A 15 -4.61 4.27 -6.65
N GLY A 16 -3.34 3.90 -6.76
CA GLY A 16 -2.73 2.94 -5.85
C GLY A 16 -2.58 3.47 -4.44
N ALA A 17 -2.17 4.74 -4.32
CA ALA A 17 -2.13 5.49 -3.07
C ALA A 17 -3.51 5.54 -2.38
N THR A 18 -4.55 5.99 -3.10
CA THR A 18 -5.92 6.07 -2.56
C THR A 18 -6.44 4.69 -2.14
N THR A 19 -6.09 3.65 -2.90
CA THR A 19 -6.47 2.27 -2.59
C THR A 19 -5.77 1.79 -1.32
N ALA A 20 -4.47 2.01 -1.19
CA ALA A 20 -3.70 1.69 0.00
C ALA A 20 -4.28 2.40 1.23
N TYR A 21 -4.53 3.70 1.12
CA TYR A 21 -5.09 4.51 2.19
C TYR A 21 -6.47 4.04 2.63
N ALA A 22 -7.37 3.75 1.69
CA ALA A 22 -8.69 3.21 2.00
C ALA A 22 -8.61 1.85 2.73
N LEU A 23 -7.67 0.98 2.34
CA LEU A 23 -7.46 -0.31 2.98
C LEU A 23 -6.88 -0.17 4.39
N MET A 24 -5.97 0.79 4.60
CA MET A 24 -5.46 1.13 5.93
C MET A 24 -6.58 1.61 6.84
N LEU A 25 -7.44 2.53 6.37
CA LEU A 25 -8.57 3.05 7.15
C LEU A 25 -9.56 1.97 7.57
N ARG A 26 -9.73 0.91 6.77
CA ARG A 26 -10.62 -0.20 7.12
C ARG A 26 -10.01 -1.19 8.11
N GLY A 27 -8.70 -1.12 8.37
CA GLY A 27 -7.99 -2.04 9.28
C GLY A 27 -8.04 -3.51 8.86
N LEU A 28 -8.33 -3.79 7.58
CA LEU A 28 -8.56 -5.15 7.07
C LEU A 28 -7.24 -5.92 6.80
N ILE A 29 -6.14 -5.18 6.64
CA ILE A 29 -4.87 -5.69 6.12
C ILE A 29 -3.78 -5.43 7.14
N ALA A 30 -3.03 -6.48 7.48
CA ALA A 30 -1.95 -6.40 8.45
C ALA A 30 -0.69 -5.74 7.85
N GLU A 31 -0.48 -5.87 6.53
CA GLU A 31 0.70 -5.33 5.86
C GLU A 31 0.41 -4.99 4.40
N ILE A 32 0.81 -3.78 3.98
CA ILE A 32 0.66 -3.28 2.61
C ILE A 32 2.05 -2.97 2.07
N VAL A 33 2.39 -3.58 0.93
CA VAL A 33 3.65 -3.32 0.22
C VAL A 33 3.34 -2.47 -1.02
N LEU A 34 3.87 -1.25 -1.09
CA LEU A 34 3.78 -0.39 -2.26
C LEU A 34 5.01 -0.59 -3.14
N ILE A 35 4.79 -0.83 -4.43
CA ILE A 35 5.84 -1.03 -5.44
C ILE A 35 5.59 -0.03 -6.56
N ASP A 36 6.49 0.92 -6.78
CA ASP A 36 6.44 1.84 -7.92
C ASP A 36 7.80 1.90 -8.60
N GLN A 37 7.82 2.26 -9.88
CA GLN A 37 9.06 2.51 -10.62
C GLN A 37 9.69 3.86 -10.22
N SER A 38 8.87 4.83 -9.82
CA SER A 38 9.28 6.13 -9.29
C SER A 38 9.49 6.03 -7.78
N ILE A 39 10.75 6.07 -7.36
CA ILE A 39 11.15 6.03 -5.94
C ILE A 39 10.49 7.17 -5.15
N ASP A 40 10.38 8.36 -5.75
CA ASP A 40 9.78 9.54 -5.10
C ASP A 40 8.31 9.34 -4.76
N HIS A 41 7.56 8.64 -5.62
CA HIS A 41 6.14 8.35 -5.38
C HIS A 41 5.96 7.28 -4.31
N ALA A 42 6.81 6.26 -4.30
CA ALA A 42 6.77 5.21 -3.28
C ALA A 42 7.11 5.73 -1.88
N ILE A 43 8.06 6.67 -1.76
CA ILE A 43 8.46 7.27 -0.47
C ILE A 43 7.40 8.24 0.06
N ALA A 44 6.80 9.05 -0.82
CA ALA A 44 5.77 10.02 -0.43
C ALA A 44 4.55 9.37 0.25
N GLU A 45 4.17 8.16 -0.16
CA GLU A 45 3.02 7.42 0.37
C GLU A 45 3.38 6.47 1.53
N ALA A 46 4.67 6.31 1.83
CA ALA A 46 5.16 5.42 2.89
C ALA A 46 5.49 6.12 4.22
N THR A 47 5.32 7.45 4.29
CA THR A 47 5.53 8.28 5.49
C THR A 47 4.22 8.48 6.24
#